data_AF-A0A357EG87-F1
#
_entry.id   AF-A0A357EG87-F1
#
_cell.length_a   1.000
_cell.length_b   1.000
_cell.length_c   1.000
_cell.angle_alpha   90.00
_cell.angle_beta   90.00
_cell.angle_gamma   90.00
#
_symmetry.space_group_name_H-M   'P 1'
#
loop_
_entity.id
_entity.type
_entity.pdbx_description
1 polymer ?
#
loop_
_entity_poly.entity_id
_entity_poly.type
_entity_poly.pdbx_seq_one_letter_code
_entity_poly.pdbx_strand_id
1 'polypeptide(L)'
;MVDPNQSGFKFEVSGTGFLNNLKSHTSNLKESPAMPWVGTSSAGQFSCAMSSQRTLKDLRIKRRGQPVFVQGHVLTRKGQEAAFEAFNDRLAVVKFSDEALVGYDPSELLLPTEIDDQGVPYFEIRPCRSCDILFPLTPEECESDPEPTQCPDCAA
;
A
#
# COMPACT_ATOMS: atom_id res chain seq x y z
N MET A 1 17.66 35.85 -36.36
CA MET A 1 18.95 36.35 -35.86
C MET A 1 18.94 36.16 -34.35
N VAL A 2 19.46 35.03 -33.84
CA VAL A 2 20.81 34.85 -33.22
C VAL A 2 21.14 35.95 -32.19
N ASP A 3 21.51 35.71 -30.92
CA ASP A 3 21.73 34.51 -30.10
C ASP A 3 21.74 34.93 -28.60
N PRO A 4 21.46 34.01 -27.65
CA PRO A 4 21.67 34.17 -26.21
C PRO A 4 23.12 33.82 -25.81
N ASN A 5 23.79 34.70 -25.07
CA ASN A 5 25.18 34.56 -24.69
C ASN A 5 25.37 33.76 -23.37
N GLN A 6 25.81 32.51 -23.54
CA GLN A 6 26.86 31.76 -22.82
C GLN A 6 27.00 31.83 -21.29
N SER A 7 26.98 30.65 -20.66
CA SER A 7 28.16 29.94 -20.08
C SER A 7 27.64 28.76 -19.25
N GLY A 8 28.06 27.50 -19.37
CA GLY A 8 29.27 26.95 -19.95
C GLY A 8 30.18 26.41 -18.84
N PHE A 9 29.85 25.28 -18.21
CA PHE A 9 30.85 24.46 -17.50
C PHE A 9 30.59 22.98 -17.71
N LYS A 10 31.39 22.43 -18.63
CA LYS A 10 31.59 21.01 -18.93
C LYS A 10 32.80 20.58 -18.11
N PHE A 11 32.69 19.55 -17.27
CA PHE A 11 33.86 18.86 -16.73
C PHE A 11 33.94 17.48 -17.38
N GLU A 12 34.98 17.32 -18.19
CA GLU A 12 35.38 16.08 -18.83
C GLU A 12 36.73 15.72 -18.20
N VAL A 13 36.84 14.55 -17.57
CA VAL A 13 38.14 14.01 -17.16
C VAL A 13 38.31 12.68 -17.88
N SER A 14 39.19 12.71 -18.86
CA SER A 14 39.80 11.55 -19.50
C SER A 14 40.85 10.94 -18.57
N GLY A 15 40.90 9.61 -18.51
CA GLY A 15 41.91 8.87 -17.76
C GLY A 15 42.01 7.43 -18.24
N THR A 16 42.80 7.24 -19.30
CA THR A 16 43.21 5.98 -19.91
C THR A 16 43.99 5.06 -18.95
N GLY A 17 43.90 3.74 -19.13
CA GLY A 17 45.10 2.90 -19.05
C GLY A 17 45.00 1.54 -18.37
N PHE A 18 45.04 0.52 -19.22
CA PHE A 18 45.90 -0.69 -19.13
C PHE A 18 45.56 -1.88 -18.20
N LEU A 19 45.69 -3.03 -18.86
CA LEU A 19 45.52 -4.42 -18.47
C LEU A 19 46.47 -4.84 -17.33
N ASN A 20 46.05 -5.80 -16.49
CA ASN A 20 46.67 -7.14 -16.48
C ASN A 20 45.98 -8.15 -15.56
N ASN A 21 46.01 -9.38 -16.06
CA ASN A 21 45.59 -10.66 -15.51
C ASN A 21 46.56 -11.14 -14.42
N LEU A 22 46.08 -11.63 -13.28
CA LEU A 22 46.79 -12.68 -12.54
C LEU A 22 45.82 -13.56 -11.72
N LYS A 23 46.02 -14.87 -11.89
CA LYS A 23 45.22 -15.97 -11.36
C LYS A 23 45.41 -16.19 -9.85
N SER A 24 44.36 -16.82 -9.29
CA SER A 24 44.38 -17.91 -8.30
C SER A 24 45.02 -17.66 -6.94
N HIS A 25 44.23 -17.76 -5.87
CA HIS A 25 44.29 -18.92 -4.98
C HIS A 25 43.10 -18.97 -4.02
N THR A 26 42.78 -20.20 -3.65
CA THR A 26 41.66 -20.72 -2.88
C THR A 26 41.73 -20.37 -1.39
N SER A 27 40.58 -20.16 -0.75
CA SER A 27 40.35 -20.58 0.66
C SER A 27 38.88 -20.43 1.08
N ASN A 28 38.23 -21.58 1.24
CA ASN A 28 37.42 -21.94 2.42
C ASN A 28 36.53 -20.84 3.04
N LEU A 29 35.30 -20.70 2.54
CA LEU A 29 34.20 -20.16 3.35
C LEU A 29 33.32 -21.32 3.80
N LYS A 30 33.54 -21.68 5.05
CA LYS A 30 32.75 -22.57 5.88
C LYS A 30 31.27 -22.22 5.75
N GLU A 31 30.50 -23.17 5.21
CA GLU A 31 29.05 -23.18 5.25
C GLU A 31 28.59 -22.95 6.69
N SER A 32 28.09 -21.74 6.93
CA SER A 32 27.28 -21.44 8.10
C SER A 32 25.83 -21.53 7.62
N PRO A 33 24.97 -22.30 8.30
CA PRO A 33 23.59 -22.45 7.87
C PRO A 33 22.96 -21.07 7.79
N ALA A 34 22.45 -20.74 6.60
CA ALA A 34 21.54 -19.64 6.42
C ALA A 34 20.38 -19.85 7.39
N MET A 35 20.38 -19.13 8.49
CA MET A 35 19.15 -18.81 9.18
C MET A 35 18.31 -18.09 8.12
N PRO A 36 17.13 -18.60 7.73
CA PRO A 36 16.18 -17.75 7.07
C PRO A 36 15.89 -16.66 8.09
N TRP A 37 16.48 -15.48 7.88
CA TRP A 37 15.94 -14.27 8.46
C TRP A 37 14.50 -14.27 7.99
N VAL A 38 13.60 -14.62 8.93
CA VAL A 38 12.17 -14.47 8.79
C VAL A 38 11.96 -13.06 8.26
N GLY A 39 11.73 -12.95 6.96
CA GLY A 39 10.93 -11.87 6.44
C GLY A 39 9.60 -12.07 7.12
N THR A 40 9.27 -11.22 8.09
CA THR A 40 7.88 -11.04 8.48
C THR A 40 7.20 -10.37 7.30
N SER A 41 6.97 -11.13 6.22
CA SER A 41 6.07 -10.71 5.16
C SER A 41 4.74 -10.47 5.87
N SER A 42 4.42 -9.19 6.08
CA SER A 42 3.22 -8.77 6.81
C SER A 42 1.94 -9.10 6.03
N ALA A 43 2.08 -9.71 4.85
CA ALA A 43 1.04 -10.25 3.99
C ALA A 43 0.01 -11.15 4.71
N GLY A 44 0.39 -11.83 5.80
CA GLY A 44 -0.54 -12.64 6.61
C GLY A 44 -1.13 -11.94 7.84
N GLN A 45 -0.78 -10.68 8.11
CA GLN A 45 -1.11 -10.02 9.38
C GLN A 45 -2.27 -9.04 9.27
N PHE A 46 -2.60 -8.55 8.09
CA PHE A 46 -3.65 -7.56 7.89
C PHE A 46 -4.92 -8.19 7.30
N SER A 47 -6.04 -7.53 7.51
CA SER A 47 -7.36 -7.99 7.07
C SER A 47 -7.73 -7.38 5.73
N CYS A 48 -8.38 -8.18 4.89
CA CYS A 48 -8.96 -7.78 3.62
C CYS A 48 -10.50 -7.72 3.71
N ALA A 49 -11.12 -7.13 2.70
CA ALA A 49 -12.56 -7.07 2.54
C ALA A 49 -13.13 -8.48 2.31
N MET A 50 -14.11 -8.83 3.12
CA MET A 50 -14.88 -10.06 3.06
C MET A 50 -16.37 -9.72 3.05
N SER A 51 -17.21 -10.69 2.72
CA SER A 51 -18.67 -10.52 2.66
C SER A 51 -19.28 -9.95 3.95
N SER A 52 -18.67 -10.26 5.11
CA SER A 52 -19.11 -9.80 6.43
C SER A 52 -18.32 -8.62 7.01
N GLN A 53 -17.20 -8.23 6.39
CA GLN A 53 -16.28 -7.22 6.92
C GLN A 53 -15.67 -6.43 5.77
N ARG A 54 -16.05 -5.16 5.62
CA ARG A 54 -15.55 -4.33 4.51
C ARG A 54 -14.92 -3.04 4.96
N THR A 55 -15.19 -2.65 6.19
CA THR A 55 -14.68 -1.44 6.79
C THR A 55 -13.85 -1.77 8.02
N LEU A 56 -13.02 -0.81 8.44
CA LEU A 56 -12.24 -0.93 9.67
C LEU A 56 -13.16 -1.16 10.88
N LYS A 57 -14.36 -0.57 10.89
CA LYS A 57 -15.38 -0.76 11.93
C LYS A 57 -15.67 -2.23 12.16
N ASP A 58 -15.83 -3.01 11.10
CA ASP A 58 -16.27 -4.41 11.13
C ASP A 58 -15.20 -5.37 11.70
N LEU A 59 -13.93 -4.94 11.68
CA LEU A 59 -12.84 -5.73 12.23
C LEU A 59 -12.95 -5.85 13.75
N ARG A 60 -12.99 -7.08 14.27
CA ARG A 60 -12.92 -7.34 15.72
C ARG A 60 -11.56 -6.95 16.31
N ILE A 61 -10.49 -7.17 15.57
CA ILE A 61 -9.12 -6.84 15.97
C ILE A 61 -8.55 -5.88 14.93
N LYS A 62 -8.21 -4.68 15.36
CA LYS A 62 -7.65 -3.63 14.49
C LYS A 62 -6.16 -3.52 14.77
N ARG A 63 -5.35 -3.86 13.77
CA ARG A 63 -3.89 -3.98 13.91
C ARG A 63 -3.25 -2.70 13.40
N ARG A 64 -2.33 -2.11 14.18
CA ARG A 64 -1.53 -0.99 13.72
C ARG A 64 -0.79 -1.37 12.43
N GLY A 65 -0.78 -0.48 11.45
CA GLY A 65 -0.31 -0.71 10.10
C GLY A 65 -1.37 -1.25 9.15
N GLN A 66 -2.59 -1.57 9.62
CA GLN A 66 -3.67 -2.06 8.76
C GLN A 66 -3.92 -1.06 7.61
N PRO A 67 -3.72 -1.45 6.35
CA PRO A 67 -3.99 -0.59 5.22
C PRO A 67 -5.50 -0.33 5.12
N VAL A 68 -5.84 0.90 4.79
CA VAL A 68 -7.22 1.36 4.61
C VAL A 68 -7.31 2.37 3.47
N PHE A 69 -8.45 2.39 2.80
CA PHE A 69 -8.81 3.40 1.82
C PHE A 69 -9.80 4.38 2.43
N VAL A 70 -9.51 5.67 2.29
CA VAL A 70 -10.25 6.73 2.99
C VAL A 70 -11.43 7.19 2.16
N GLN A 71 -12.64 6.88 2.60
CA GLN A 71 -13.87 7.44 2.05
C GLN A 71 -14.27 8.77 2.71
N GLY A 72 -13.71 9.04 3.89
CA GLY A 72 -14.28 9.98 4.85
C GLY A 72 -14.36 11.45 4.45
N HIS A 73 -14.87 12.24 5.40
CA HIS A 73 -15.27 13.63 5.22
C HIS A 73 -14.18 14.64 4.78
N VAL A 74 -12.88 14.33 4.96
CA VAL A 74 -11.78 15.23 4.57
C VAL A 74 -11.52 15.12 3.06
N LEU A 75 -12.06 16.06 2.28
CA LEU A 75 -12.04 16.03 0.81
C LEU A 75 -10.63 15.91 0.20
N THR A 76 -9.61 16.51 0.81
CA THR A 76 -8.23 16.45 0.30
C THR A 76 -7.57 15.08 0.48
N ARG A 77 -8.16 14.21 1.30
CA ARG A 77 -7.69 12.86 1.62
C ARG A 77 -8.63 11.77 1.15
N LYS A 78 -9.86 12.14 0.74
CA LYS A 78 -10.83 11.20 0.19
C LYS A 78 -10.26 10.54 -1.05
N GLY A 79 -10.35 9.22 -1.11
CA GLY A 79 -9.81 8.40 -2.18
C GLY A 79 -8.33 8.05 -2.03
N GLN A 80 -7.70 8.40 -0.91
CA GLN A 80 -6.30 8.05 -0.65
C GLN A 80 -6.19 6.83 0.27
N GLU A 81 -5.06 6.15 0.15
CA GLU A 81 -4.66 5.06 1.01
C GLU A 81 -3.89 5.58 2.23
N ALA A 82 -4.11 4.92 3.36
CA ALA A 82 -3.43 5.22 4.62
C ALA A 82 -3.24 3.93 5.43
N ALA A 83 -2.44 4.01 6.48
CA ALA A 83 -2.27 2.94 7.45
C ALA A 83 -2.93 3.31 8.78
N PHE A 84 -3.76 2.44 9.33
CA PHE A 84 -4.32 2.62 10.67
C PHE A 84 -3.22 2.61 11.73
N GLU A 85 -3.19 3.63 12.58
CA GLU A 85 -2.18 3.75 13.64
C GLU A 85 -2.75 3.39 15.02
N ALA A 86 -3.83 4.06 15.41
CA ALA A 86 -4.37 3.97 16.75
C ALA A 86 -5.82 4.45 16.82
N PHE A 87 -6.46 4.25 17.96
CA PHE A 87 -7.69 4.96 18.32
C PHE A 87 -7.38 6.18 19.17
N ASN A 88 -8.08 7.27 18.88
CA ASN A 88 -8.19 8.40 19.79
C ASN A 88 -9.68 8.62 20.09
N ASP A 89 -10.08 8.36 21.34
CA ASP A 89 -11.47 8.25 21.78
C ASP A 89 -12.29 7.27 20.92
N ARG A 90 -13.03 7.78 19.94
CA ARG A 90 -13.88 7.02 19.02
C ARG A 90 -13.40 7.07 17.56
N LEU A 91 -12.38 7.88 17.28
CA LEU A 91 -11.85 8.07 15.95
C LEU A 91 -10.69 7.11 15.69
N ALA A 92 -10.70 6.50 14.51
CA ALA A 92 -9.56 5.77 13.99
C ALA A 92 -8.56 6.77 13.41
N VAL A 93 -7.38 6.84 14.00
CA VAL A 93 -6.27 7.65 13.50
C VAL A 93 -5.53 6.85 12.44
N VAL A 94 -5.39 7.44 11.25
CA VAL A 94 -4.64 6.86 10.15
C VAL A 94 -3.46 7.75 9.78
N LYS A 95 -2.41 7.13 9.28
CA LYS A 95 -1.19 7.76 8.81
C LYS A 95 -1.10 7.66 7.30
N PHE A 96 -0.94 8.80 6.65
CA PHE A 96 -0.72 8.89 5.22
C PHE A 96 0.77 8.81 4.88
N SER A 97 1.08 8.65 3.59
CA SER A 97 2.46 8.58 3.07
C SER A 97 3.28 9.86 3.30
N ASP A 98 2.62 11.00 3.48
CA ASP A 98 3.24 12.27 3.87
C ASP A 98 3.40 12.42 5.39
N GLU A 99 3.29 11.32 6.14
CA GLU A 99 3.40 11.23 7.60
C GLU A 99 2.27 11.96 8.36
N ALA A 100 1.29 12.54 7.66
CA ALA A 100 0.16 13.21 8.26
C ALA A 100 -0.73 12.21 9.03
N LEU A 101 -1.15 12.60 10.23
CA LEU A 101 -2.08 11.85 11.07
C LEU A 101 -3.46 12.52 11.06
N VAL A 102 -4.49 11.77 10.71
CA VAL A 102 -5.87 12.28 10.65
C VAL A 102 -6.83 11.26 11.27
N GLY A 103 -7.81 11.74 12.02
CA GLY A 103 -8.87 10.91 12.61
C GLY A 103 -10.09 10.81 11.70
N TYR A 104 -10.61 9.60 11.53
CA TYR A 104 -11.83 9.30 10.78
C TYR A 104 -12.80 8.45 11.61
N ASP A 105 -14.08 8.44 11.22
CA ASP A 105 -14.97 7.38 11.70
C ASP A 105 -14.51 6.03 11.13
N PRO A 106 -14.46 4.94 11.92
CA PRO A 106 -14.01 3.64 11.43
C PRO A 106 -14.84 3.06 10.28
N SER A 107 -16.09 3.51 10.09
CA SER A 107 -16.93 3.10 8.94
C SER A 107 -16.54 3.81 7.64
N GLU A 108 -15.82 4.93 7.72
CA GLU A 108 -15.31 5.67 6.56
C GLU A 108 -13.97 5.12 6.03
N LEU A 109 -13.45 4.05 6.63
CA LEU A 109 -12.16 3.44 6.31
C LEU A 109 -12.38 2.05 5.73
N LEU A 110 -12.22 1.94 4.42
CA LEU A 110 -12.47 0.70 3.67
C LEU A 110 -11.25 -0.22 3.72
N LEU A 111 -11.48 -1.53 3.81
CA LEU A 111 -10.43 -2.55 3.78
C LEU A 111 -9.95 -2.82 2.34
N PRO A 112 -8.70 -3.30 2.16
CA PRO A 112 -8.22 -3.71 0.85
C PRO A 112 -8.97 -4.93 0.36
N THR A 113 -9.12 -5.05 -0.95
CA THR A 113 -9.67 -6.25 -1.59
C THR A 113 -8.73 -7.42 -1.37
N GLU A 114 -7.43 -7.23 -1.61
CA GLU A 114 -6.40 -8.22 -1.37
C GLU A 114 -5.09 -7.57 -0.91
N ILE A 115 -4.19 -8.38 -0.37
CA ILE A 115 -2.82 -7.97 -0.03
C ILE A 115 -1.90 -9.04 -0.61
N ASP A 116 -0.95 -8.65 -1.45
CA ASP A 116 -0.03 -9.61 -2.06
C ASP A 116 1.02 -10.16 -1.08
N ASP A 117 1.82 -11.11 -1.56
CA ASP A 117 2.91 -11.73 -0.79
C ASP A 117 3.99 -10.72 -0.32
N GLN A 118 4.08 -9.55 -0.96
CA GLN A 118 4.99 -8.48 -0.58
C GLN A 118 4.37 -7.54 0.47
N GLY A 119 3.10 -7.74 0.83
CA GLY A 119 2.37 -6.90 1.77
C GLY A 119 1.82 -5.61 1.13
N VAL A 120 1.76 -5.54 -0.20
CA VAL A 120 1.18 -4.40 -0.91
C VAL A 120 -0.34 -4.58 -0.97
N PRO A 121 -1.13 -3.64 -0.43
CA PRO A 121 -2.58 -3.71 -0.50
C PRO A 121 -3.10 -3.30 -1.88
N TYR A 122 -4.10 -4.01 -2.37
CA TYR A 122 -4.85 -3.66 -3.57
C TYR A 122 -6.30 -3.35 -3.17
N PHE A 123 -6.83 -2.25 -3.72
CA PHE A 123 -8.17 -1.76 -3.40
C PHE A 123 -9.02 -1.68 -4.68
N GLU A 124 -9.97 -2.59 -4.81
CA GLU A 124 -10.98 -2.52 -5.86
C GLU A 124 -12.24 -1.85 -5.32
N ILE A 125 -12.32 -0.53 -5.52
CA ILE A 125 -13.38 0.31 -4.97
C ILE A 125 -14.43 0.62 -6.04
N ARG A 126 -15.71 0.39 -5.75
CA ARG A 126 -16.83 0.69 -6.64
C ARG A 126 -17.81 1.67 -6.03
N PRO A 127 -18.40 2.59 -6.82
CA PRO A 127 -19.52 3.40 -6.37
C PRO A 127 -20.81 2.58 -6.43
N CYS A 128 -21.58 2.61 -5.36
CA CYS A 128 -22.92 2.02 -5.34
C CYS A 128 -23.85 2.80 -6.27
N ARG A 129 -24.51 2.12 -7.22
CA ARG A 129 -25.45 2.77 -8.16
C ARG A 129 -26.71 3.35 -7.50
N SER A 130 -26.99 2.99 -6.25
CA SER A 130 -28.22 3.38 -5.54
C SER A 130 -28.02 4.56 -4.59
N CYS A 131 -26.83 4.68 -3.98
CA CYS A 131 -26.56 5.69 -2.96
C CYS A 131 -25.23 6.44 -3.16
N ASP A 132 -24.48 6.16 -4.24
CA ASP A 132 -23.20 6.77 -4.61
C ASP A 132 -22.07 6.64 -3.55
N ILE A 133 -22.29 5.84 -2.51
CA ILE A 133 -21.29 5.49 -1.51
C ILE A 133 -20.31 4.49 -2.13
N LEU A 134 -19.02 4.71 -1.87
CA LEU A 134 -17.94 3.80 -2.26
C LEU A 134 -17.96 2.56 -1.37
N PHE A 135 -17.74 1.39 -1.95
CA PHE A 135 -17.53 0.15 -1.21
C PHE A 135 -16.39 -0.66 -1.85
N PRO A 136 -15.58 -1.38 -1.06
CA PRO A 136 -14.57 -2.26 -1.60
C PRO A 136 -15.22 -3.57 -2.04
N LEU A 137 -14.75 -4.14 -3.14
CA LEU A 137 -15.07 -5.52 -3.53
C LEU A 137 -14.32 -6.50 -2.64
N THR A 138 -14.90 -7.67 -2.40
CA THR A 138 -14.13 -8.81 -1.90
C THR A 138 -13.35 -9.46 -3.05
N PRO A 139 -12.34 -10.30 -2.76
CA PRO A 139 -11.66 -11.08 -3.80
C PRO A 139 -12.65 -11.86 -4.67
N GLU A 140 -13.61 -12.54 -4.04
CA GLU A 140 -14.58 -13.37 -4.76
C GLU A 140 -15.49 -12.54 -5.67
N GLU A 141 -15.87 -11.33 -5.25
CA GLU A 141 -16.70 -10.43 -6.05
C GLU A 141 -15.93 -9.82 -7.22
N CYS A 142 -14.64 -9.55 -7.03
CA CYS A 142 -13.78 -9.05 -8.08
C CYS A 142 -13.58 -10.08 -9.20
N GLU A 143 -13.59 -11.37 -8.85
CA GLU A 143 -13.49 -12.48 -9.81
C GLU A 143 -14.85 -12.88 -10.41
N SER A 144 -15.96 -12.36 -9.87
CA SER A 144 -17.31 -12.73 -10.29
C SER A 144 -17.79 -11.95 -11.51
N ASP A 145 -18.52 -12.62 -12.41
CA ASP A 145 -19.24 -12.00 -13.53
C ASP A 145 -20.74 -12.38 -13.47
N PRO A 146 -21.66 -11.43 -13.21
CA PRO A 146 -21.45 -9.98 -13.14
C PRO A 146 -20.92 -9.49 -11.78
N GLU A 147 -20.03 -8.50 -11.82
CA GLU A 147 -19.54 -7.77 -10.65
C GLU A 147 -20.70 -7.04 -9.93
N PRO A 148 -20.71 -6.98 -8.58
CA PRO A 148 -21.73 -6.26 -7.83
C PRO A 148 -21.71 -4.75 -8.12
N THR A 149 -22.90 -4.19 -8.28
CA THR A 149 -23.10 -2.76 -8.56
C THR A 149 -23.75 -1.99 -7.41
N GLN A 150 -24.01 -2.68 -6.30
CA GLN A 150 -24.64 -2.14 -5.09
C GLN A 150 -23.77 -2.47 -3.88
N CYS A 151 -23.69 -1.53 -2.94
CA CYS A 151 -23.03 -1.78 -1.66
C CYS A 151 -23.83 -2.78 -0.81
N PRO A 152 -23.21 -3.40 0.20
CA PRO A 152 -23.88 -4.38 1.06
C PRO A 152 -25.15 -3.85 1.72
N ASP A 153 -25.15 -2.58 2.15
CA ASP A 153 -26.33 -1.98 2.78
C ASP A 153 -27.52 -1.82 1.82
N CYS A 154 -27.26 -1.61 0.52
CA CYS A 154 -28.33 -1.51 -0.49
C CYS A 154 -28.75 -2.86 -1.06
N ALA A 155 -27.91 -3.89 -0.94
CA ALA A 155 -28.20 -5.25 -1.40
C ALA A 155 -28.87 -6.13 -0.32
N ALA A 156 -28.87 -5.67 0.95
CA ALA A 156 -29.43 -6.37 2.10
C ALA A 156 -30.97 -6.29 2.23
#